data_AF-A0A453BTS2-F1
#
_entry.id   AF-A0A453BTS2-F1
#
_cell.length_a   1.000
_cell.length_b   1.000
_cell.length_c   1.000
_cell.angle_alpha   90.00
_cell.angle_beta   90.00
_cell.angle_gamma   90.00
#
_symmetry.space_group_name_H-M   'P 1'
#
loop_
_entity.id
_entity.type
_entity.pdbx_description
1 polymer ?
#
loop_
_entity_poly.entity_id
_entity_poly.type
_entity_poly.pdbx_seq_one_letter_code
_entity_poly.pdbx_strand_id
1 'polypeptide(L)'
;MAYNVFYTSLPVMTIIFDKDISEATVLRYPQILLYSQAGRLLNRSTFAEWFGRSLYHAFVVFLITINAYADEKSDMEELSMVALSGCIWLQAFVVTLDTNSFTCPQITLIWGNFVAFYMINLILSAVPTLQMHTVMWHLCNQPSYWITMALIVAAGMGPVLALRYLRNVYRPSAIDVLQQIEQTDGHAQAPGNLESSTGTYLDYLLTDLRRNKSSIHQPLLSDSASSR
;
A
#
# COMPACT_ATOMS: atom_id res chain seq x y z
N MET A 1 -2.22 19.29 12.36
CA MET A 1 -1.37 18.37 13.17
C MET A 1 -2.01 16.99 13.39
N ALA A 2 -3.34 16.88 13.55
CA ALA A 2 -4.01 15.60 13.79
C ALA A 2 -3.85 14.55 12.67
N TYR A 3 -3.69 14.99 11.42
CA TYR A 3 -3.57 14.10 10.25
C TYR A 3 -2.45 13.05 10.41
N ASN A 4 -1.21 13.49 10.63
CA ASN A 4 -0.08 12.57 10.76
C ASN A 4 -0.16 11.70 12.01
N VAL A 5 -0.60 12.30 13.12
CA VAL A 5 -0.53 11.67 14.46
C VAL A 5 -1.66 10.68 14.67
N PHE A 6 -2.89 11.03 14.34
CA PHE A 6 -4.04 10.17 14.59
C PHE A 6 -4.44 9.42 13.33
N TYR A 7 -4.68 10.15 12.25
CA TYR A 7 -5.36 9.57 11.09
C TYR A 7 -4.47 8.72 10.18
N THR A 8 -3.17 8.97 10.12
CA THR A 8 -2.26 8.14 9.30
C THR A 8 -1.41 7.17 10.11
N SER A 9 -1.04 7.50 11.35
CA SER A 9 -0.19 6.59 12.16
C SER A 9 -0.94 5.33 12.58
N LEU A 10 -2.22 5.44 12.97
CA LEU A 10 -3.00 4.30 13.46
C LEU A 10 -3.16 3.20 12.39
N PRO A 11 -3.53 3.52 11.13
CA PRO A 11 -3.50 2.53 10.05
C PRO A 11 -2.09 2.00 9.77
N VAL A 12 -1.03 2.79 9.91
CA VAL A 12 0.34 2.28 9.68
C VAL A 12 0.74 1.24 10.73
N MET A 13 0.26 1.35 11.96
CA MET A 13 0.54 0.36 13.02
C MET A 13 -0.05 -1.03 12.71
N THR A 14 -0.98 -1.16 11.75
CA THR A 14 -1.51 -2.47 11.36
C THR A 14 -0.43 -3.39 10.78
N ILE A 15 0.67 -2.83 10.27
CA ILE A 15 1.81 -3.60 9.74
C ILE A 15 2.45 -4.52 10.79
N ILE A 16 2.33 -4.20 12.08
CA ILE A 16 2.85 -5.03 13.18
C ILE A 16 2.09 -6.36 13.26
N PHE A 17 0.81 -6.33 12.87
CA PHE A 17 -0.07 -7.50 12.87
C PHE A 17 -0.12 -8.18 11.50
N ASP A 18 0.48 -7.58 10.47
CA ASP A 18 0.45 -8.14 9.12
C ASP A 18 1.51 -9.23 8.97
N LYS A 19 1.05 -10.44 8.62
CA LYS A 19 1.90 -11.58 8.32
C LYS A 19 1.72 -11.92 6.85
N ASP A 20 2.78 -11.76 6.06
CA ASP A 20 2.76 -12.08 4.64
C ASP A 20 2.70 -13.59 4.37
N ILE A 21 3.35 -14.39 5.23
CA ILE A 21 3.48 -15.86 5.11
C ILE A 21 3.45 -16.45 6.53
N SER A 22 2.83 -17.62 6.73
CA SER A 22 2.86 -18.25 8.06
C SER A 22 4.25 -18.75 8.47
N GLU A 23 4.45 -18.83 9.79
CA GLU A 23 5.71 -19.30 10.38
C GLU A 23 6.08 -20.72 9.92
N ALA A 24 5.08 -21.59 9.73
CA ALA A 24 5.29 -22.95 9.23
C ALA A 24 5.84 -22.97 7.79
N THR A 25 5.28 -22.15 6.89
CA THR A 25 5.74 -22.02 5.51
C THR A 25 7.15 -21.43 5.43
N VAL A 26 7.48 -20.44 6.27
CA VAL A 26 8.83 -19.86 6.35
C VAL A 26 9.85 -20.91 6.80
N LEU A 27 9.51 -21.76 7.77
CA LEU A 27 10.39 -22.84 8.22
C LEU A 27 10.56 -23.95 7.16
N ARG A 28 9.52 -24.23 6.37
CA ARG A 28 9.58 -25.18 5.24
C ARG A 28 10.45 -24.66 4.09
N TYR A 29 10.42 -23.34 3.84
CA TYR A 29 11.17 -22.67 2.77
C TYR A 29 12.08 -21.55 3.30
N PRO A 30 13.18 -21.87 4.03
CA PRO A 30 14.05 -20.87 4.66
C PRO A 30 14.77 -19.96 3.64
N GLN A 31 14.79 -20.37 2.37
CA GLN A 31 15.35 -19.63 1.24
C GLN A 31 14.73 -18.24 1.05
N ILE A 32 13.49 -18.02 1.48
CA ILE A 32 12.85 -16.69 1.43
C ILE A 32 13.59 -15.64 2.28
N LEU A 33 14.30 -16.07 3.31
CA LEU A 33 15.11 -15.18 4.15
C LEU A 33 16.29 -14.58 3.38
N LEU A 34 16.90 -15.34 2.46
CA LEU A 34 17.97 -14.83 1.59
C LEU A 34 17.47 -13.77 0.62
N TYR A 35 16.24 -13.95 0.12
CA TYR A 35 15.58 -12.96 -0.73
C TYR A 35 15.37 -11.63 0.00
N SER A 36 14.97 -11.68 1.28
CA SER A 36 14.84 -10.48 2.13
C SER A 36 16.19 -9.82 2.43
N GLN A 37 17.21 -10.62 2.80
CA GLN A 37 18.58 -10.13 3.07
C GLN A 37 19.26 -9.49 1.85
N ALA A 38 18.85 -9.85 0.63
CA ALA A 38 19.33 -9.22 -0.59
C ALA A 38 18.83 -7.78 -0.79
N GLY A 39 18.01 -7.24 0.13
CA GLY A 39 17.57 -5.84 0.11
C GLY A 39 16.58 -5.52 -1.01
N ARG A 40 15.97 -6.53 -1.64
CA ARG A 40 15.06 -6.33 -2.78
C ARG A 40 13.74 -5.65 -2.40
N LEU A 41 13.29 -5.82 -1.15
CA LEU A 41 12.07 -5.18 -0.64
C LEU A 41 12.25 -3.66 -0.45
N LEU A 42 13.45 -3.21 -0.05
CA LEU A 42 13.77 -1.80 0.21
C LEU A 42 14.87 -1.28 -0.72
N ASN A 43 14.67 -1.43 -2.03
CA ASN A 43 15.56 -0.88 -3.04
C ASN A 43 15.15 0.56 -3.42
N ARG A 44 16.09 1.36 -3.96
CA ARG A 44 15.81 2.71 -4.48
C ARG A 44 14.73 2.73 -5.55
N SER A 45 14.68 1.70 -6.40
CA SER A 45 13.63 1.57 -7.41
C SER A 45 12.25 1.40 -6.77
N THR A 46 12.15 0.55 -5.74
CA THR A 46 10.91 0.33 -5.00
C THR A 46 10.48 1.62 -4.30
N PHE A 47 11.42 2.31 -3.65
CA PHE A 47 11.16 3.62 -3.04
C PHE A 47 10.66 4.66 -4.05
N ALA A 48 11.27 4.72 -5.24
CA ALA A 48 10.82 5.62 -6.31
C ALA A 48 9.42 5.29 -6.81
N GLU A 49 9.04 4.01 -6.87
CA GLU A 49 7.67 3.57 -7.18
C GLU A 49 6.67 4.07 -6.12
N TRP A 50 6.97 3.86 -4.83
CA TRP A 50 6.14 4.35 -3.72
C TRP A 50 6.01 5.88 -3.74
N PHE A 51 7.11 6.59 -4.01
CA PHE A 51 7.11 8.04 -4.14
C PHE A 51 6.27 8.52 -5.32
N GLY A 52 6.44 7.90 -6.49
CA GLY A 52 5.63 8.21 -7.68
C GLY A 52 4.14 7.94 -7.46
N ARG A 53 3.80 6.85 -6.77
CA ARG A 53 2.41 6.53 -6.38
C ARG A 53 1.83 7.57 -5.43
N SER A 54 2.61 8.02 -4.45
CA SER A 54 2.22 9.10 -3.54
C SER A 54 1.96 10.42 -4.29
N LEU A 55 2.85 10.80 -5.21
CA LEU A 55 2.69 12.00 -6.03
C LEU A 55 1.44 11.91 -6.92
N TYR A 56 1.20 10.73 -7.51
CA TYR A 56 -0.01 10.47 -8.29
C TYR A 56 -1.27 10.64 -7.45
N HIS A 57 -1.35 10.04 -6.26
CA HIS A 57 -2.49 10.19 -5.37
C HIS A 57 -2.72 11.65 -4.96
N ALA A 58 -1.67 12.39 -4.63
CA ALA A 58 -1.77 13.81 -4.31
C ALA A 58 -2.34 14.62 -5.49
N PHE A 59 -1.88 14.33 -6.71
CA PHE A 59 -2.37 14.98 -7.92
C PHE A 59 -3.84 14.66 -8.20
N VAL A 60 -4.26 13.40 -8.03
CA VAL A 60 -5.65 12.96 -8.19
C VAL A 60 -6.56 13.67 -7.21
N VAL A 61 -6.21 13.67 -5.91
CA VAL A 61 -7.01 14.35 -4.87
C VAL A 61 -7.11 15.84 -5.19
N PHE A 62 -5.99 16.49 -5.51
CA PHE A 62 -5.96 17.92 -5.83
C PHE A 62 -6.82 18.27 -7.04
N LEU A 63 -6.62 17.57 -8.18
CA LEU A 63 -7.37 17.84 -9.40
C LEU A 63 -8.86 17.59 -9.24
N ILE A 64 -9.25 16.48 -8.63
CA ILE A 64 -10.68 16.18 -8.47
C ILE A 64 -11.33 17.21 -7.54
N THR A 65 -10.67 17.56 -6.44
CA THR A 65 -11.20 18.53 -5.49
C THR A 65 -11.37 19.91 -6.13
N ILE A 66 -10.36 20.40 -6.88
CA ILE A 66 -10.46 21.71 -7.52
C ILE A 66 -11.50 21.72 -8.64
N ASN A 67 -11.60 20.67 -9.46
CA ASN A 67 -12.57 20.63 -10.56
C ASN A 67 -14.00 20.43 -10.07
N ALA A 68 -14.22 19.65 -9.01
CA ALA A 68 -15.56 19.42 -8.46
C ALA A 68 -16.16 20.68 -7.83
N TYR A 69 -15.32 21.57 -7.30
CA TYR A 69 -15.73 22.78 -6.58
C TYR A 69 -15.30 24.08 -7.27
N ALA A 70 -14.83 24.04 -8.54
CA ALA A 70 -14.36 25.22 -9.28
C ALA A 70 -15.46 26.25 -9.55
N ASP A 71 -16.67 25.77 -9.87
CA ASP A 71 -17.81 26.61 -10.25
C ASP A 71 -18.69 27.01 -9.06
N GLU A 72 -18.45 26.41 -7.90
CA GLU A 72 -19.19 26.68 -6.67
C GLU A 72 -18.46 27.78 -5.87
N LYS A 73 -19.22 28.68 -5.22
CA LYS A 73 -18.65 29.60 -4.22
C LYS A 73 -18.36 28.81 -2.94
N SER A 74 -17.43 27.87 -3.00
CA SER A 74 -16.99 27.11 -1.84
C SER A 74 -16.00 27.93 -1.01
N ASP A 75 -16.21 27.97 0.30
CA ASP A 75 -15.23 28.57 1.20
C ASP A 75 -13.95 27.73 1.22
N MET A 76 -12.80 28.38 1.46
CA MET A 76 -11.49 27.72 1.51
C MET A 76 -11.47 26.58 2.54
N GLU A 77 -12.22 26.73 3.64
CA GLU A 77 -12.32 25.73 4.69
C GLU A 77 -13.04 24.47 4.21
N GLU A 78 -14.13 24.62 3.45
CA GLU A 78 -14.88 23.50 2.86
C GLU A 78 -13.99 22.74 1.87
N LEU A 79 -13.33 23.45 0.96
CA LEU A 79 -12.42 22.87 -0.02
C LEU A 79 -11.29 22.08 0.66
N SER A 80 -10.71 22.65 1.73
CA SER A 80 -9.66 21.98 2.50
C SER A 80 -10.18 20.72 3.22
N MET A 81 -11.42 20.75 3.70
CA MET A 81 -12.06 19.62 4.37
C MET A 81 -12.40 18.49 3.38
N VAL A 82 -12.81 18.83 2.15
CA VAL A 82 -13.00 17.89 1.04
C VAL A 82 -11.67 17.22 0.70
N ALA A 83 -10.62 17.99 0.45
CA ALA A 83 -9.30 17.45 0.10
C ALA A 83 -8.78 16.50 1.19
N LEU A 84 -8.90 16.91 2.47
CA LEU A 84 -8.47 16.08 3.59
C LEU A 84 -9.32 14.82 3.73
N SER A 85 -10.64 14.90 3.54
CA SER A 85 -11.52 13.72 3.50
C SER A 85 -11.12 12.77 2.37
N GLY A 86 -10.80 13.30 1.19
CA GLY A 86 -10.35 12.52 0.04
C GLY A 86 -9.05 11.76 0.33
N CYS A 87 -8.09 12.40 1.00
CA CYS A 87 -6.87 11.74 1.47
C CYS A 87 -7.18 10.59 2.44
N ILE A 88 -8.10 10.78 3.40
CA ILE A 88 -8.46 9.76 4.39
C ILE A 88 -9.18 8.57 3.75
N TRP A 89 -10.12 8.83 2.84
CA TRP A 89 -10.76 7.78 2.03
C TRP A 89 -9.71 6.97 1.28
N LEU A 90 -8.90 7.65 0.47
CA LEU A 90 -7.89 7.00 -0.36
C LEU A 90 -6.90 6.21 0.48
N GLN A 91 -6.44 6.75 1.61
CA GLN A 91 -5.56 6.05 2.55
C GLN A 91 -6.22 4.79 3.11
N ALA A 92 -7.48 4.85 3.54
CA ALA A 92 -8.18 3.68 4.07
C ALA A 92 -8.25 2.54 3.04
N PHE A 93 -8.57 2.86 1.78
CA PHE A 93 -8.61 1.86 0.71
C PHE A 93 -7.21 1.35 0.33
N VAL A 94 -6.20 2.22 0.22
CA VAL A 94 -4.82 1.81 -0.06
C VAL A 94 -4.31 0.84 1.00
N VAL A 95 -4.46 1.18 2.28
CA VAL A 95 -4.00 0.31 3.37
C VAL A 95 -4.77 -1.00 3.38
N THR A 96 -6.09 -0.96 3.17
CA THR A 96 -6.92 -2.18 3.12
C THR A 96 -6.47 -3.13 2.00
N LEU A 97 -6.09 -2.60 0.83
CA LEU A 97 -5.64 -3.44 -0.30
C LEU A 97 -4.18 -3.88 -0.20
N ASP A 98 -3.33 -3.13 0.49
CA ASP A 98 -1.94 -3.50 0.71
C ASP A 98 -1.77 -4.46 1.90
N THR A 99 -2.79 -4.57 2.77
CA THR A 99 -2.81 -5.54 3.88
C THR A 99 -3.08 -6.95 3.37
N ASN A 100 -2.23 -7.92 3.74
CA ASN A 100 -2.37 -9.30 3.30
C ASN A 100 -3.25 -10.14 4.24
N SER A 101 -3.22 -9.86 5.54
CA SER A 101 -4.04 -10.55 6.55
C SER A 101 -5.21 -9.70 7.03
N PHE A 102 -6.42 -10.27 7.12
CA PHE A 102 -7.59 -9.57 7.67
C PHE A 102 -7.88 -10.03 9.10
N THR A 103 -7.06 -9.58 10.06
CA THR A 103 -7.34 -9.83 11.48
C THR A 103 -8.27 -8.75 12.06
N CYS A 104 -9.05 -9.12 13.07
CA CYS A 104 -9.96 -8.18 13.78
C CYS A 104 -9.30 -6.86 14.22
N PRO A 105 -8.08 -6.82 14.82
CA PRO A 105 -7.45 -5.55 15.20
C PRO A 105 -7.09 -4.69 13.99
N GLN A 106 -6.68 -5.27 12.86
CA GLN A 106 -6.34 -4.51 11.65
C GLN A 106 -7.58 -3.85 11.05
N ILE A 107 -8.69 -4.59 10.94
CA ILE A 107 -9.97 -4.06 10.47
C ILE A 107 -10.42 -2.91 11.38
N THR A 108 -10.32 -3.10 12.71
CA THR A 108 -10.71 -2.09 13.70
C THR A 108 -9.84 -0.84 13.60
N LEU A 109 -8.52 -0.98 13.43
CA LEU A 109 -7.62 0.18 13.30
C LEU A 109 -7.83 0.95 11.99
N ILE A 110 -8.10 0.27 10.88
CA ILE A 110 -8.31 0.93 9.59
C ILE A 110 -9.69 1.61 9.56
N TRP A 111 -10.76 0.84 9.74
CA TRP A 111 -12.13 1.33 9.60
C TRP A 111 -12.61 2.12 10.83
N GLY A 112 -12.15 1.74 12.03
CA GLY A 112 -12.43 2.51 13.24
C GLY A 112 -11.79 3.90 13.19
N ASN A 113 -10.58 4.03 12.63
CA ASN A 113 -9.95 5.33 12.40
C ASN A 113 -10.69 6.16 11.34
N PHE A 114 -11.17 5.51 10.27
CA PHE A 114 -12.02 6.17 9.27
C PHE A 114 -13.33 6.71 9.88
N VAL A 115 -14.00 5.93 10.73
CA VAL A 115 -15.19 6.39 11.45
C VAL A 115 -14.84 7.50 12.46
N ALA A 116 -13.75 7.35 13.21
CA ALA A 116 -13.28 8.33 14.17
C ALA A 116 -13.00 9.70 13.52
N PHE A 117 -12.47 9.70 12.29
CA PHE A 117 -12.28 10.92 11.50
C PHE A 117 -13.59 11.70 11.33
N TYR A 118 -14.67 11.05 10.90
CA TYR A 118 -15.97 11.71 10.76
C TYR A 118 -16.54 12.16 12.11
N MET A 119 -16.48 11.30 13.12
CA MET A 119 -16.99 11.63 14.46
C MET A 119 -16.30 12.86 15.05
N ILE A 120 -14.98 12.93 14.98
CA ILE A 120 -14.21 14.07 15.50
C ILE A 120 -14.57 15.34 14.74
N ASN A 121 -14.59 15.31 13.41
CA ASN A 121 -14.88 16.52 12.62
C ASN A 121 -16.35 16.97 12.72
N LEU A 122 -17.29 16.06 12.92
CA LEU A 122 -18.69 16.40 13.24
C LEU A 122 -18.81 17.06 14.60
N ILE A 123 -18.10 16.54 15.63
CA ILE A 123 -18.06 17.17 16.95
C ILE A 123 -17.43 18.57 16.87
N LEU A 124 -16.31 18.73 16.16
CA LEU A 124 -15.67 20.03 15.96
C LEU A 124 -16.59 21.02 15.22
N SER A 125 -17.34 20.55 14.22
CA SER A 125 -18.29 21.40 13.48
C SER A 125 -19.48 21.85 14.33
N ALA A 126 -19.78 21.17 15.43
CA ALA A 126 -20.85 21.56 16.36
C ALA A 126 -20.44 22.66 17.34
N VAL A 127 -19.14 23.00 17.42
CA VAL A 127 -18.62 24.00 18.37
C VAL A 127 -18.58 25.38 17.71
N PRO A 128 -19.41 26.37 18.13
CA PRO A 128 -19.52 27.68 17.45
C PRO A 128 -18.30 28.59 17.55
N THR A 129 -17.37 28.28 18.45
CA THR A 129 -16.16 29.09 18.67
C THR A 129 -15.02 28.75 17.72
N LEU A 130 -15.16 27.67 16.93
CA LEU A 130 -14.15 27.22 15.98
C LEU A 130 -14.43 27.78 14.59
N GLN A 131 -13.37 28.05 13.83
CA GLN A 131 -13.47 28.51 12.43
C GLN A 131 -14.25 27.51 11.58
N MET A 132 -14.04 26.21 11.81
CA MET A 132 -14.69 25.10 11.11
C MET A 132 -16.16 24.85 11.50
N HIS A 133 -16.83 25.83 12.10
CA HIS A 133 -18.21 25.67 12.54
C HIS A 133 -19.12 25.32 11.34
N THR A 134 -19.98 24.33 11.51
CA THR A 134 -20.94 23.81 10.51
C THR A 134 -20.38 23.19 9.23
N VAL A 135 -19.08 23.29 8.96
CA VAL A 135 -18.45 22.83 7.71
C VAL A 135 -18.73 21.34 7.45
N MET A 136 -18.30 20.43 8.34
CA MET A 136 -18.49 18.99 8.11
C MET A 136 -19.97 18.59 8.06
N TRP A 137 -20.81 19.25 8.86
CA TRP A 137 -22.25 18.99 8.86
C TRP A 137 -22.90 19.36 7.52
N HIS A 138 -22.49 20.48 6.93
CA HIS A 138 -22.96 20.90 5.61
C HIS A 138 -22.51 19.90 4.52
N LEU A 139 -21.22 19.58 4.50
CA LEU A 139 -20.61 18.65 3.54
C LEU A 139 -21.25 17.26 3.57
N CYS A 140 -21.48 16.66 4.75
CA CYS A 140 -22.10 15.34 4.84
C CYS A 140 -23.55 15.30 4.32
N ASN A 141 -24.27 16.42 4.37
CA ASN A 141 -25.64 16.51 3.83
C ASN A 141 -25.67 16.71 2.32
N GLN A 142 -24.58 17.19 1.72
CA GLN A 142 -24.51 17.38 0.28
C GLN A 142 -24.21 16.05 -0.45
N PRO A 143 -24.97 15.68 -1.49
CA PRO A 143 -24.67 14.48 -2.28
C PRO A 143 -23.40 14.63 -3.14
N SER A 144 -23.06 15.86 -3.55
CA SER A 144 -21.84 16.18 -4.32
C SER A 144 -20.57 15.74 -3.60
N TYR A 145 -20.53 15.89 -2.27
CA TYR A 145 -19.41 15.45 -1.43
C TYR A 145 -19.14 13.96 -1.58
N TRP A 146 -20.17 13.11 -1.43
CA TRP A 146 -20.02 11.65 -1.51
C TRP A 146 -19.63 11.18 -2.90
N ILE A 147 -20.18 11.81 -3.95
CA ILE A 147 -19.79 11.55 -5.33
C ILE A 147 -18.31 11.90 -5.54
N THR A 148 -17.86 13.02 -5.00
CA THR A 148 -16.46 13.46 -5.07
C THR A 148 -15.53 12.47 -4.35
N MET A 149 -15.91 12.00 -3.15
CA MET A 149 -15.14 10.98 -2.42
C MET A 149 -15.03 9.67 -3.23
N ALA A 150 -16.15 9.21 -3.78
CA ALA A 150 -16.18 8.00 -4.61
C ALA A 150 -15.32 8.16 -5.86
N LEU A 151 -15.35 9.33 -6.50
CA LEU A 151 -14.53 9.65 -7.67
C LEU A 151 -13.03 9.66 -7.33
N ILE A 152 -12.65 10.26 -6.20
CA ILE A 152 -11.26 10.26 -5.71
C ILE A 152 -10.75 8.83 -5.50
N VAL A 153 -11.55 7.97 -4.85
CA VAL A 153 -11.14 6.57 -4.63
C VAL A 153 -11.09 5.80 -5.94
N ALA A 154 -12.10 5.92 -6.81
CA ALA A 154 -12.11 5.22 -8.09
C ALA A 154 -10.92 5.62 -8.97
N ALA A 155 -10.67 6.92 -9.11
CA ALA A 155 -9.57 7.44 -9.88
C ALA A 155 -8.22 7.09 -9.25
N GLY A 156 -8.08 7.24 -7.93
CA GLY A 156 -6.82 6.96 -7.23
C GLY A 156 -6.47 5.47 -7.18
N MET A 157 -7.45 4.60 -7.00
CA MET A 157 -7.23 3.15 -6.88
C MET A 157 -7.15 2.45 -8.23
N GLY A 158 -7.91 2.89 -9.23
CA GLY A 158 -8.07 2.19 -10.51
C GLY A 158 -6.75 1.87 -11.20
N PRO A 159 -5.90 2.87 -11.51
CA PRO A 159 -4.62 2.62 -12.18
C PRO A 159 -3.63 1.83 -11.34
N VAL A 160 -3.61 2.04 -10.01
CA VAL A 160 -2.74 1.29 -9.10
C VAL A 160 -3.10 -0.19 -9.10
N LEU A 161 -4.39 -0.51 -9.07
CA LEU A 161 -4.87 -1.89 -9.13
C LEU A 161 -4.59 -2.53 -10.49
N ALA A 162 -4.82 -1.80 -11.58
CA ALA A 162 -4.54 -2.28 -12.93
C ALA A 162 -3.05 -2.61 -13.10
N LEU A 163 -2.15 -1.72 -12.64
CA LEU A 163 -0.70 -1.94 -12.70
C LEU A 163 -0.26 -3.10 -11.80
N ARG A 164 -0.81 -3.21 -10.58
CA ARG A 164 -0.52 -4.32 -9.66
C ARG A 164 -0.95 -5.65 -10.27
N TYR A 165 -2.16 -5.72 -10.84
CA TYR A 165 -2.65 -6.91 -11.53
C TYR A 165 -1.76 -7.29 -12.72
N LEU A 166 -1.43 -6.31 -13.57
CA LEU A 166 -0.56 -6.52 -14.74
C LEU A 166 0.82 -7.07 -14.32
N ARG A 167 1.42 -6.47 -13.27
CA ARG A 167 2.70 -6.92 -12.74
C ARG A 167 2.62 -8.36 -12.22
N ASN A 168 1.58 -8.69 -11.46
CA ASN A 168 1.41 -10.02 -10.89
C ASN A 168 1.21 -11.08 -11.99
N VAL A 169 0.53 -10.75 -13.10
CA VAL A 169 0.33 -11.67 -14.24
C VAL A 169 1.63 -11.92 -15.01
N TYR A 170 2.43 -10.89 -15.30
CA TYR A 170 3.64 -11.06 -16.11
C TYR A 170 4.91 -11.42 -15.33
N ARG A 171 4.98 -11.06 -14.04
CA ARG A 171 6.15 -11.22 -13.17
C ARG A 171 5.70 -11.46 -11.71
N PRO A 172 5.19 -12.65 -11.37
CA PRO A 172 4.80 -12.97 -10.00
C PRO A 172 6.02 -12.89 -9.05
N SER A 173 5.82 -12.31 -7.87
CA SER A 173 6.86 -12.28 -6.84
C SER A 173 7.04 -13.65 -6.20
N ALA A 174 8.24 -13.94 -5.68
CA ALA A 174 8.48 -15.16 -4.89
C ALA A 174 7.53 -15.26 -3.68
N ILE A 175 7.14 -14.12 -3.11
CA ILE A 175 6.17 -14.04 -2.00
C ILE A 175 4.76 -14.40 -2.48
N ASP A 176 4.33 -13.86 -3.64
CA ASP A 176 3.00 -14.15 -4.21
C ASP A 176 2.83 -15.64 -4.53
N VAL A 177 3.90 -16.27 -5.05
CA VAL A 177 3.90 -17.72 -5.34
C VAL A 177 3.77 -18.54 -4.05
N LEU A 178 4.50 -18.17 -3.00
CA LEU A 178 4.42 -18.87 -1.70
C LEU A 178 3.05 -18.68 -1.04
N GLN A 179 2.47 -17.49 -1.13
CA GLN A 179 1.10 -17.23 -0.65
C GLN A 179 0.07 -18.07 -1.41
N GLN A 180 0.19 -18.19 -2.73
CA GLN A 180 -0.69 -19.06 -3.53
C GLN A 180 -0.57 -20.53 -3.12
N ILE A 181 0.64 -20.99 -2.82
CA ILE A 181 0.88 -22.36 -2.34
C ILE A 181 0.24 -22.55 -0.97
N GLU A 182 0.43 -21.63 -0.03
CA GLU A 182 -0.19 -21.74 1.30
C GLU A 182 -1.72 -21.80 1.24
N GLN A 183 -2.33 -21.00 0.35
CA GLN A 183 -3.77 -21.04 0.10
C GLN A 183 -4.22 -22.35 -0.55
N THR A 184 -3.36 -22.99 -1.37
CA THR A 184 -3.66 -24.26 -2.06
C THR A 184 -3.41 -25.48 -1.16
N ASP A 185 -2.32 -25.51 -0.40
CA ASP A 185 -1.96 -26.57 0.56
C ASP A 185 -2.93 -26.60 1.74
N GLY A 186 -3.48 -25.44 2.15
CA GLY A 186 -4.57 -25.36 3.13
C GLY A 186 -5.88 -26.02 2.65
N HIS A 187 -6.02 -26.26 1.34
CA HIS A 187 -7.19 -26.89 0.72
C HIS A 187 -6.94 -28.28 0.11
N ALA A 188 -5.69 -28.68 -0.17
CA ALA A 188 -5.39 -29.95 -0.83
C ALA A 188 -4.12 -30.64 -0.29
N GLN A 189 -4.34 -31.75 0.41
CA GLN A 189 -3.29 -32.68 0.83
C GLN A 189 -2.78 -33.49 -0.39
N ALA A 190 -1.74 -33.03 -1.11
CA ALA A 190 -1.07 -33.80 -2.16
C ALA A 190 0.43 -33.40 -2.35
N PRO A 191 1.39 -34.03 -1.64
CA PRO A 191 2.72 -33.43 -1.42
C PRO A 191 3.86 -33.86 -2.36
N GLY A 192 3.64 -34.67 -3.40
CA GLY A 192 4.78 -35.30 -4.12
C GLY A 192 5.50 -34.45 -5.18
N ASN A 193 4.73 -33.87 -6.11
CA ASN A 193 5.29 -33.39 -7.39
C ASN A 193 5.43 -31.87 -7.49
N LEU A 194 4.67 -31.10 -6.70
CA LEU A 194 4.73 -29.64 -6.73
C LEU A 194 5.96 -29.11 -5.96
N GLU A 195 6.35 -29.75 -4.87
CA GLU A 195 7.51 -29.37 -4.05
C GLU A 195 8.84 -29.46 -4.82
N SER A 196 9.01 -30.48 -5.65
CA SER A 196 10.18 -30.64 -6.51
C SER A 196 10.29 -29.49 -7.53
N SER A 197 9.17 -29.14 -8.18
CA SER A 197 9.17 -28.07 -9.19
C SER A 197 9.36 -26.68 -8.56
N THR A 198 8.79 -26.44 -7.38
CA THR A 198 8.92 -25.16 -6.67
C THR A 198 10.32 -25.00 -6.07
N GLY A 199 10.87 -26.05 -5.45
CA GLY A 199 12.26 -26.05 -4.98
C GLY A 199 13.21 -25.71 -6.12
N THR A 200 13.01 -26.32 -7.29
CA THR A 200 13.81 -26.04 -8.49
C THR A 200 13.63 -24.60 -8.99
N TYR A 201 12.42 -24.03 -8.99
CA TYR A 201 12.17 -22.64 -9.42
C TYR A 201 12.75 -21.61 -8.45
N LEU A 202 12.65 -21.87 -7.14
CA LEU A 202 13.28 -21.07 -6.10
C LEU A 202 14.80 -21.17 -6.21
N ASP A 203 15.34 -22.35 -6.49
CA ASP A 203 16.78 -22.57 -6.69
C ASP A 203 17.28 -21.89 -7.98
N TYR A 204 16.48 -21.86 -9.05
CA TYR A 204 16.73 -21.07 -10.27
C TYR A 204 16.73 -19.56 -9.99
N LEU A 205 15.74 -19.07 -9.23
CA LEU A 205 15.72 -17.68 -8.77
C LEU A 205 16.96 -17.37 -7.92
N LEU A 206 17.37 -18.28 -7.05
CA LEU A 206 18.56 -18.13 -6.20
C LEU A 206 19.88 -18.19 -6.99
N THR A 207 19.98 -19.02 -8.04
CA THR A 207 21.16 -19.06 -8.92
C THR A 207 21.26 -17.80 -9.75
N ASP A 208 20.14 -17.30 -10.27
CA ASP A 208 20.09 -16.00 -10.94
C ASP A 208 20.45 -14.85 -9.98
N LEU A 209 19.99 -14.91 -8.73
CA LEU A 209 20.35 -13.96 -7.66
C LEU A 209 21.85 -13.99 -7.31
N ARG A 210 22.44 -15.18 -7.18
CA ARG A 210 23.88 -15.36 -6.92
C ARG A 210 24.71 -14.80 -8.06
N ARG A 211 24.30 -15.05 -9.31
CA ARG A 211 24.95 -14.56 -10.53
C ARG A 211 24.89 -13.04 -10.67
N ASN A 212 23.75 -12.43 -10.33
CA ASN A 212 23.56 -10.99 -10.42
C ASN A 212 24.32 -10.24 -9.30
N LYS A 213 24.37 -10.81 -8.09
CA LYS A 213 25.23 -10.28 -6.99
C LYS A 213 26.72 -10.35 -7.34
N SER A 214 27.19 -11.42 -7.97
CA SER A 214 28.59 -11.51 -8.44
C SER A 214 28.90 -10.54 -9.59
N SER A 215 27.92 -10.22 -10.44
CA SER A 215 28.10 -9.23 -11.51
C SER A 215 28.18 -7.79 -10.98
N ILE A 216 27.45 -7.47 -9.89
CA ILE A 216 27.48 -6.15 -9.23
C ILE A 216 28.74 -6.00 -8.35
N HIS A 217 29.34 -7.10 -7.91
CA HIS A 217 30.56 -7.13 -7.09
C HIS A 217 31.81 -7.54 -7.86
N GLN A 218 31.81 -7.57 -9.19
CA GLN A 218 33.05 -7.72 -9.94
C GLN A 218 33.83 -6.41 -9.80
N PRO A 219 34.81 -6.32 -8.88
CA PRO A 219 35.53 -5.07 -8.68
C PRO A 219 36.45 -4.91 -9.88
N LEU A 220 36.72 -3.66 -10.23
CA LEU A 220 37.68 -3.17 -11.22
C LEU A 220 39.15 -3.58 -10.94
N LEU A 221 39.39 -4.72 -10.29
CA LEU A 221 40.71 -5.24 -9.92
C LEU A 221 41.36 -6.09 -11.03
N SER A 222 40.73 -6.26 -12.19
CA SER A 222 41.37 -6.91 -13.35
C SER A 222 42.24 -5.97 -14.19
N ASP A 223 42.09 -4.64 -14.03
CA ASP A 223 42.77 -3.67 -14.91
C ASP A 223 44.10 -3.11 -14.35
N SER A 224 44.52 -3.50 -13.15
CA SER A 224 45.80 -3.06 -12.57
C SER A 224 46.92 -4.10 -12.63
N ALA A 225 46.75 -5.19 -13.38
CA ALA A 225 47.74 -6.27 -13.48
C ALA A 225 48.27 -6.50 -14.91
N SER A 226 48.46 -5.43 -15.69
CA SER A 226 49.26 -5.51 -16.93
C SER A 226 49.89 -4.16 -17.30
N SER A 227 50.83 -3.69 -16.47
CA SER A 227 51.91 -2.81 -16.94
C SER A 227 53.19 -3.20 -16.20
N ARG A 228 53.84 -4.25 -16.71
CA ARG A 228 55.28 -4.45 -16.55
C ARG A 228 55.96 -4.00 -17.82
#